data_AF-A0A927S6C3-F1
#
_entry.id   AF-A0A927S6C3-F1
#
_cell.length_a   1.000
_cell.length_b   1.000
_cell.length_c   1.000
_cell.angle_alpha   90.00
_cell.angle_beta   90.00
_cell.angle_gamma   90.00
#
_symmetry.space_group_name_H-M   'P 1'
#
loop_
_entity.id
_entity.type
_entity.pdbx_description
1 polymer ?
#
loop_
_entity_poly.entity_id
_entity_poly.type
_entity_poly.pdbx_seq_one_letter_code
_entity_poly.pdbx_strand_id
1 'polypeptide(L)' 'WHIADPIYFEEELRVTIQALGWRSGGRYLPLQDDIASVAFWYQTEPHAPFAPLPDRDGLEVI' A
#
# COMPACT_ATOMS: atom_id res chain seq x y z
N TRP A 1 11.47 -5.08 -3.78
CA TRP A 1 11.49 -6.34 -3.02
C TRP A 1 12.48 -6.20 -1.90
N HIS A 2 12.06 -6.42 -0.67
CA HIS A 2 12.93 -6.37 0.52
C HIS A 2 13.45 -7.78 0.84
N ILE A 3 14.33 -8.31 -0.03
CA ILE A 3 14.89 -9.66 0.13
C ILE A 3 16.16 -9.60 0.99
N ALA A 4 17.10 -8.70 0.64
CA ALA A 4 18.34 -8.53 1.38
C ALA A 4 18.18 -7.60 2.60
N ASP A 5 17.12 -6.82 2.62
CA ASP A 5 16.81 -5.75 3.58
C ASP A 5 15.34 -5.82 4.06
N PRO A 6 14.89 -6.96 4.61
CA PRO A 6 13.51 -7.12 5.09
C PRO A 6 13.16 -6.08 6.15
N ILE A 7 11.91 -5.62 6.11
CA ILE A 7 11.33 -4.75 7.13
C ILE A 7 10.75 -5.64 8.23
N TYR A 8 11.46 -5.75 9.35
CA TYR A 8 11.02 -6.55 10.50
C TYR A 8 9.99 -5.79 11.35
N PHE A 9 9.08 -6.54 11.97
CA PHE A 9 8.13 -6.05 12.97
C PHE A 9 7.87 -7.15 14.02
N GLU A 10 7.54 -6.77 15.24
CA GLU A 10 7.26 -7.69 16.35
C GLU A 10 5.76 -7.82 16.63
N GLU A 11 5.03 -6.71 16.62
CA GLU A 11 3.59 -6.67 16.94
C GLU A 11 2.72 -6.26 15.74
N GLU A 12 2.98 -5.09 15.15
CA GLU A 12 2.17 -4.54 14.06
C GLU A 12 3.05 -3.87 12.98
N LEU A 13 2.62 -3.98 11.72
CA LEU A 13 3.19 -3.25 10.59
C LEU A 13 2.08 -2.49 9.86
N ARG A 14 2.24 -1.16 9.77
CA ARG A 14 1.38 -0.29 8.94
C ARG A 14 2.22 0.45 7.91
N VAL A 15 1.88 0.26 6.63
CA VAL A 15 2.55 0.94 5.52
C VAL A 15 1.59 1.95 4.90
N THR A 16 2.03 3.19 4.77
CA THR A 16 1.29 4.26 4.09
C THR A 16 2.14 4.81 2.95
N ILE A 17 1.52 5.03 1.79
CA ILE A 17 2.18 5.59 0.61
C ILE A 17 1.52 6.93 0.31
N GLN A 18 2.32 7.97 0.12
CA GLN A 18 1.85 9.27 -0.33
C GLN A 18 2.14 9.45 -1.82
N ALA A 19 1.11 9.69 -2.60
CA ALA A 19 1.26 10.09 -4.01
C ALA A 19 1.56 11.59 -4.07
N LEU A 20 2.83 11.97 -3.95
CA LEU A 20 3.30 13.35 -4.07
C LEU A 20 4.17 13.50 -5.32
N GLY A 21 4.10 14.66 -5.96
CA GLY A 21 4.94 14.93 -7.13
C GLY A 21 5.03 16.41 -7.48
N TRP A 22 5.96 16.73 -8.39
CA TRP A 22 6.17 18.09 -8.87
C TRP A 22 5.08 18.47 -9.88
N ARG A 23 4.37 19.56 -9.60
CA ARG A 23 3.43 20.22 -10.50
C ARG A 23 4.04 21.51 -11.06
N SER A 24 3.33 22.13 -12.01
CA SER A 24 3.70 23.43 -12.58
C SER A 24 4.01 24.49 -11.50
N GLY A 25 5.04 25.29 -11.78
CA GLY A 25 5.54 26.32 -10.85
C GLY A 25 6.44 25.79 -9.74
N GLY A 26 7.01 24.60 -9.88
CA GLY A 26 7.96 24.04 -8.90
C GLY A 26 7.31 23.69 -7.57
N ARG A 27 6.04 23.25 -7.58
CA ARG A 27 5.29 22.92 -6.36
C ARG A 27 5.24 21.41 -6.17
N TYR A 28 5.62 20.94 -4.99
CA TYR A 28 5.51 19.53 -4.60
C TYR A 28 4.18 19.30 -3.88
N LEU A 29 3.23 18.65 -4.55
CA LEU A 29 1.82 18.56 -4.12
C LEU A 29 1.29 17.12 -4.28
N PRO A 30 0.20 16.76 -3.59
CA PRO A 30 -0.52 15.52 -3.86
C PRO A 30 -0.85 15.36 -5.33
N LEU A 31 -0.67 14.16 -5.87
CA LEU A 31 -1.06 13.80 -7.23
C LEU A 31 -2.52 13.32 -7.26
N GLN A 32 -3.07 13.20 -8.46
CA GLN A 32 -4.41 12.67 -8.71
C GLN A 32 -4.27 11.42 -9.57
N ASP A 33 -3.54 10.45 -9.02
CA ASP A 33 -3.23 9.21 -9.71
C ASP A 33 -4.18 8.11 -9.23
N ASP A 34 -4.62 7.26 -10.17
CA ASP A 34 -5.33 6.03 -9.86
C ASP A 34 -4.31 4.95 -9.48
N ILE A 35 -4.20 4.64 -8.19
CA ILE A 35 -3.16 3.75 -7.65
C ILE A 35 -3.78 2.50 -7.06
N ALA A 36 -3.31 1.34 -7.54
CA ALA A 36 -3.46 0.05 -6.87
C ALA A 36 -2.10 -0.43 -6.36
N SER A 37 -2.09 -1.16 -5.23
CA SER A 37 -0.86 -1.75 -4.69
C SER A 37 -1.10 -3.16 -4.14
N VAL A 38 -0.03 -3.94 -4.07
CA VAL A 38 0.00 -5.27 -3.45
C VAL A 38 1.21 -5.35 -2.52
N ALA A 39 1.02 -5.95 -1.35
CA ALA A 39 2.08 -6.19 -0.38
C ALA A 39 2.27 -7.70 -0.17
N PHE A 40 3.52 -8.11 -0.01
CA PHE A 40 3.90 -9.47 0.35
C PHE A 40 4.68 -9.40 1.66
N TRP A 41 4.33 -10.25 2.62
CA TRP A 41 5.01 -10.34 3.90
C TRP A 41 4.93 -11.75 4.45
N TYR A 42 5.73 -12.00 5.48
CA TYR A 42 5.68 -13.22 6.26
C TYR A 42 5.34 -12.86 7.70
N GLN A 43 4.51 -13.67 8.34
CA GLN A 43 4.16 -13.53 9.75
C GLN A 43 3.96 -14.91 10.36
N THR A 44 4.11 -15.01 11.67
CA THR A 44 3.85 -16.25 12.42
C THR A 44 2.34 -16.44 12.59
N GLU A 45 1.88 -17.70 12.53
CA GLU A 45 0.49 -18.06 12.79
C GLU A 45 0.20 -18.23 14.29
N PRO A 46 -1.06 -18.00 14.75
CA PRO A 46 -2.22 -17.61 13.96
C PRO A 46 -2.26 -16.11 13.69
N HIS A 47 -2.66 -15.72 12.48
CA HIS A 47 -2.94 -14.32 12.16
C HIS A 47 -4.45 -14.01 12.09
N ALA A 48 -4.77 -12.71 12.17
CA ALA A 48 -6.14 -12.24 11.96
C ALA A 48 -6.62 -12.62 10.54
N PRO A 49 -7.89 -13.03 10.36
CA PRO A 49 -8.41 -13.35 9.04
C PRO A 49 -8.36 -12.11 8.13
N PHE A 50 -8.10 -12.35 6.84
CA PHE A 50 -8.11 -11.28 5.86
C PHE A 50 -9.52 -10.75 5.61
N ALA A 51 -9.61 -9.44 5.39
CA ALA A 51 -10.83 -8.85 4.83
C ALA A 51 -11.13 -9.49 3.46
N PRO A 52 -12.40 -9.69 3.11
CA PRO A 52 -12.76 -10.21 1.80
C PRO A 52 -12.32 -9.25 0.70
N LEU A 53 -11.93 -9.80 -0.45
CA LEU A 53 -11.65 -9.00 -1.63
C LEU A 53 -12.95 -8.33 -2.11
N PRO A 54 -12.93 -7.04 -2.50
CA PRO A 54 -14.08 -6.42 -3.17
C PRO A 54 -14.43 -7.15 -4.47
N ASP A 55 -15.68 -7.05 -4.90
CA ASP A 55 -16.13 -7.57 -6.19
C ASP A 55 -15.66 -6.67 -7.35
N ARG A 56 -15.98 -7.06 -8.59
CA ARG A 56 -15.54 -6.34 -9.80
C ARG A 56 -15.93 -4.86 -9.77
N ASP A 57 -17.17 -4.57 -9.39
CA ASP A 57 -17.72 -3.22 -9.42
C ASP A 57 -17.17 -2.39 -8.24
N GLY A 58 -16.89 -3.01 -7.09
CA GLY A 58 -16.18 -2.39 -5.98
C GLY A 58 -14.70 -2.10 -6.23
N LEU A 59 -14.09 -2.68 -7.27
CA LEU A 59 -12.72 -2.41 -7.71
C LEU A 59 -12.64 -1.36 -8.84
N GLU A 60 -13.78 -0.88 -9.35
CA GLU A 60 -13.82 0.14 -10.39
C GLU A 60 -13.38 1.51 -9.84
N VAL A 61 -12.55 2.22 -10.61
CA VAL A 61 -12.12 3.60 -10.30
C VAL A 61 -12.94 4.56 -11.17
N ILE A 62 -13.63 5.53 -10.54
CA ILE A 62 -14.57 6.49 -11.15
C ILE A 62 -13.98 7.91 -11.12
#